data_AF-A0A7C9EMH7-F1
#
_entry.id   AF-A0A7C9EMH7-F1
#
_cell.length_a   1.000
_cell.length_b   1.000
_cell.length_c   1.000
_cell.angle_alpha   90.00
_cell.angle_beta   90.00
_cell.angle_gamma   90.00
#
_symmetry.space_group_name_H-M   'P 1'
#
loop_
_entity.id
_entity.type
_entity.pdbx_description
1 polymer ?
#
loop_
_entity_poly.entity_id
_entity_poly.type
_entity_poly.pdbx_seq_one_letter_code
_entity_poly.pdbx_strand_id
1 'polypeptide(L)'
;MLAYLFHGGTLSKESCTWYFDMSSKKKELLSSAMKRTSDWISSQEIPSDITLQIGDASFSLHKFPLVSKSGYIRRLVSESNDADISVIEISDIPGGSEAFELAAKFCYGINFEISTENIAVLRCVAEFLEMTEDYAVGNLVTRTEAYINEVALKSLSSCVTVLLASESLLPMAEQVKLVSRCIDAIAYLACKDSQSSGINRMEGGIEEGNSLVPQQKPIVDWWAEDLTMLRIDMFQRVLIAMTARGFKQYALGPTLMLYAQKSLRGLTEQVLGV
;
A
#
# COMPACT_ATOMS: atom_id res chain seq x y z
N MET A 1 -39.76 -20.03 43.96
CA MET A 1 -39.57 -18.57 43.82
C MET A 1 -38.48 -18.38 42.77
N LEU A 2 -38.74 -18.66 41.48
CA LEU A 2 -39.35 -17.73 40.49
C LEU A 2 -38.57 -16.40 40.49
N ALA A 3 -37.88 -15.95 39.44
CA ALA A 3 -38.38 -15.69 38.08
C ALA A 3 -37.18 -15.54 37.09
N TYR A 4 -37.17 -16.16 35.88
CA TYR A 4 -37.68 -15.64 34.58
C TYR A 4 -36.95 -14.33 34.17
N LEU A 5 -36.23 -14.16 33.04
CA LEU A 5 -36.54 -14.47 31.64
C LEU A 5 -35.27 -14.49 30.76
N PHE A 6 -35.13 -15.54 29.93
CA PHE A 6 -34.57 -15.41 28.59
C PHE A 6 -35.49 -14.47 27.79
N HIS A 7 -34.94 -13.46 27.13
CA HIS A 7 -35.54 -12.83 25.96
C HIS A 7 -34.47 -12.79 24.87
N GLY A 8 -34.72 -13.53 23.79
CA GLY A 8 -34.05 -13.29 22.52
C GLY A 8 -34.43 -11.90 22.01
N GLY A 9 -33.49 -11.25 21.32
CA GLY A 9 -33.71 -9.92 20.79
C GLY A 9 -32.50 -9.40 20.03
N THR A 10 -32.49 -9.71 18.74
CA THR A 10 -31.80 -9.01 17.64
C THR A 10 -30.27 -8.92 17.70
N LEU A 11 -29.64 -9.66 16.77
CA LEU A 11 -28.38 -9.25 16.15
C LEU A 11 -28.41 -7.75 15.92
N SER A 12 -27.49 -7.00 16.56
CA SER A 12 -27.25 -5.61 16.18
C SER A 12 -26.89 -5.62 14.70
N LYS A 13 -27.70 -4.90 13.92
CA LYS A 13 -27.55 -4.71 12.49
C LYS A 13 -26.21 -4.11 12.11
N GLU A 14 -25.41 -3.63 13.05
CA GLU A 14 -24.21 -2.81 12.80
C GLU A 14 -22.96 -3.63 12.43
N SER A 15 -22.70 -4.77 13.08
CA SER A 15 -21.59 -5.67 12.64
C SER A 15 -21.91 -6.32 11.29
N CYS A 16 -23.19 -6.59 11.04
CA CYS A 16 -23.67 -6.89 9.70
C CYS A 16 -23.44 -5.69 8.78
N THR A 17 -23.80 -4.46 9.15
CA THR A 17 -23.62 -3.32 8.25
C THR A 17 -22.16 -3.04 7.92
N TRP A 18 -21.18 -3.29 8.80
CA TRP A 18 -19.76 -3.14 8.45
C TRP A 18 -19.27 -4.20 7.47
N TYR A 19 -19.62 -5.48 7.68
CA TYR A 19 -19.33 -6.54 6.72
C TYR A 19 -20.08 -6.34 5.40
N PHE A 20 -21.34 -5.91 5.47
CA PHE A 20 -22.16 -5.56 4.31
C PHE A 20 -21.64 -4.28 3.63
N ASP A 21 -21.12 -3.28 4.33
CA ASP A 21 -20.58 -2.03 3.81
C ASP A 21 -19.21 -2.24 3.17
N MET A 22 -18.31 -3.01 3.78
CA MET A 22 -17.06 -3.45 3.13
C MET A 22 -17.33 -4.34 1.92
N SER A 23 -18.27 -5.28 2.01
CA SER A 23 -18.70 -6.10 0.87
C SER A 23 -19.34 -5.26 -0.23
N SER A 24 -20.12 -4.23 0.13
CA SER A 24 -20.78 -3.33 -0.82
C SER A 24 -19.79 -2.37 -1.47
N LYS A 25 -18.87 -1.76 -0.71
CA LYS A 25 -17.76 -0.95 -1.24
C LYS A 25 -16.85 -1.77 -2.14
N LYS A 26 -16.49 -2.99 -1.73
CA LYS A 26 -15.73 -3.91 -2.59
C LYS A 26 -16.47 -4.21 -3.89
N LYS A 27 -17.78 -4.54 -3.83
CA LYS A 27 -18.62 -4.77 -5.02
C LYS A 27 -18.77 -3.52 -5.90
N GLU A 28 -18.88 -2.34 -5.30
CA GLU A 28 -19.01 -1.06 -6.01
C GLU A 28 -17.69 -0.71 -6.72
N LEU A 29 -16.55 -0.86 -6.04
CA LEU A 29 -15.23 -0.67 -6.62
C LEU A 29 -14.96 -1.67 -7.75
N LEU A 30 -15.32 -2.95 -7.57
CA LEU A 30 -15.25 -4.00 -8.60
C LEU A 30 -16.11 -3.66 -9.82
N SER A 31 -17.37 -3.28 -9.61
CA SER A 31 -18.31 -2.84 -10.66
C SER A 31 -17.76 -1.62 -11.40
N SER A 32 -17.15 -0.69 -10.67
CA SER A 32 -16.53 0.51 -11.22
C SER A 32 -15.31 0.20 -12.09
N ALA A 33 -14.43 -0.71 -11.64
CA ALA A 33 -13.26 -1.15 -12.39
C ALA A 33 -13.63 -1.87 -13.70
N MET A 34 -14.61 -2.79 -13.63
CA MET A 34 -15.13 -3.51 -14.80
C MET A 34 -15.80 -2.59 -15.81
N LYS A 35 -16.62 -1.64 -15.32
CA LYS A 35 -17.29 -0.66 -16.17
C LYS A 35 -16.28 0.26 -16.85
N ARG A 36 -15.34 0.83 -16.10
CA ARG A 36 -14.27 1.67 -16.67
C ARG A 36 -13.50 0.92 -17.73
N THR A 37 -13.10 -0.33 -17.45
CA THR A 37 -12.34 -1.15 -18.40
C THR A 37 -13.11 -1.42 -19.68
N SER A 38 -14.37 -1.82 -19.56
CA SER A 38 -15.26 -2.05 -20.71
C SER A 38 -15.47 -0.78 -21.55
N ASP A 39 -15.69 0.38 -20.90
CA ASP A 39 -16.00 1.63 -21.58
C ASP A 39 -14.83 2.11 -22.48
N TRP A 40 -13.57 1.99 -22.02
CA TRP A 40 -12.42 2.42 -22.84
C TRP A 40 -11.98 1.36 -23.85
N ILE A 41 -12.19 0.06 -23.59
CA ILE A 41 -11.86 -1.02 -24.56
C ILE A 41 -12.86 -1.07 -25.71
N SER A 42 -14.16 -0.89 -25.41
CA SER A 42 -15.25 -0.92 -26.40
C SER A 42 -15.13 0.18 -27.46
N SER A 43 -14.39 1.25 -27.17
CA SER A 43 -14.11 2.33 -28.13
C SER A 43 -13.31 1.90 -29.37
N GLN A 44 -12.75 0.68 -29.38
CA GLN A 44 -11.82 0.22 -30.42
C GLN A 44 -12.47 -0.53 -31.60
N GLU A 45 -13.81 -0.66 -31.66
CA GLU A 45 -14.60 -1.34 -32.74
C GLU A 45 -14.19 -2.81 -33.05
N ILE A 46 -13.22 -3.37 -32.33
CA ILE A 46 -12.71 -4.74 -32.48
C ILE A 46 -13.24 -5.59 -31.31
N PRO A 47 -13.75 -6.80 -31.58
CA PRO A 47 -14.16 -7.73 -30.52
C PRO A 47 -12.97 -8.18 -29.66
N SER A 48 -13.19 -8.30 -28.35
CA SER A 48 -12.22 -8.91 -27.43
C SER A 48 -11.93 -10.37 -27.80
N ASP A 49 -10.68 -10.80 -27.72
CA ASP A 49 -10.22 -12.16 -28.04
C ASP A 49 -9.73 -12.95 -26.81
N ILE A 50 -9.81 -12.35 -25.62
CA ILE A 50 -9.49 -12.97 -24.33
C ILE A 50 -10.36 -12.38 -23.22
N THR A 51 -10.74 -13.21 -22.25
CA THR A 51 -11.38 -12.76 -21.01
C THR A 51 -10.51 -13.18 -19.83
N LEU A 52 -10.09 -12.23 -19.00
CA LEU A 52 -9.34 -12.52 -17.77
C LEU A 52 -10.26 -12.39 -16.56
N GLN A 53 -10.32 -13.44 -15.74
CA GLN A 53 -11.10 -13.47 -14.51
C GLN A 53 -10.16 -13.29 -13.31
N ILE A 54 -10.40 -12.25 -12.50
CA ILE A 54 -9.55 -11.88 -11.36
C ILE A 54 -10.45 -11.65 -10.15
N GLY A 55 -10.51 -12.67 -9.29
CA GLY A 55 -11.55 -12.73 -8.25
C GLY A 55 -12.93 -12.65 -8.89
N ASP A 56 -13.75 -11.70 -8.43
CA ASP A 56 -15.10 -11.49 -8.94
C ASP A 56 -15.16 -10.62 -10.21
N ALA A 57 -14.03 -10.00 -10.61
CA ALA A 57 -13.97 -9.12 -11.76
C ALA A 57 -13.64 -9.88 -13.05
N SER A 58 -14.32 -9.51 -14.14
CA SER A 58 -14.08 -10.06 -15.48
C SER A 58 -13.65 -8.96 -16.43
N PHE A 59 -12.57 -9.20 -17.17
CA PHE A 59 -11.97 -8.26 -18.10
C PHE A 59 -11.96 -8.83 -19.51
N SER A 60 -12.81 -8.32 -20.39
CA SER A 60 -12.78 -8.64 -21.82
C SER A 60 -11.76 -7.73 -22.51
N LEU A 61 -10.65 -8.32 -22.98
CA LEU A 61 -9.45 -7.62 -23.43
C LEU A 61 -9.00 -8.15 -24.81
N HIS A 62 -7.87 -7.61 -25.27
CA HIS A 62 -7.16 -8.03 -26.48
C HIS A 62 -5.84 -8.70 -26.09
N LYS A 63 -5.52 -9.87 -26.66
CA LYS A 63 -4.31 -10.65 -26.38
C LYS A 63 -3.07 -9.82 -26.69
N PHE A 64 -3.01 -9.19 -27.86
CA PHE A 64 -1.80 -8.52 -28.36
C PHE A 64 -1.24 -7.45 -27.40
N PRO A 65 -2.01 -6.44 -26.93
CA PRO A 65 -1.51 -5.48 -25.95
C PRO A 65 -0.93 -6.11 -24.69
N LEU A 66 -1.57 -7.17 -24.16
CA LEU A 66 -1.17 -7.82 -22.92
C LEU A 66 0.10 -8.66 -23.10
N VAL A 67 0.11 -9.60 -24.07
CA VAL A 67 1.24 -10.52 -24.27
C VAL A 67 2.50 -9.80 -24.75
N SER A 68 2.35 -8.60 -25.35
CA SER A 68 3.47 -7.75 -25.73
C SER A 68 4.22 -7.17 -24.54
N LYS A 69 3.60 -7.05 -23.35
CA LYS A 69 4.22 -6.43 -22.17
C LYS A 69 4.25 -7.30 -20.92
N SER A 70 3.54 -8.43 -20.90
CA SER A 70 3.50 -9.34 -19.75
C SER A 70 3.97 -10.73 -20.14
N GLY A 71 5.04 -11.20 -19.49
CA GLY A 71 5.52 -12.57 -19.62
C GLY A 71 4.57 -13.61 -19.07
N TYR A 72 3.96 -13.29 -17.94
CA TYR A 72 2.98 -14.14 -17.29
C TYR A 72 1.75 -14.39 -18.17
N ILE A 73 1.14 -13.32 -18.70
CA ILE A 73 -0.03 -13.45 -19.59
C ILE A 73 0.36 -14.13 -20.90
N ARG A 74 1.54 -13.82 -21.46
CA ARG A 74 2.02 -14.50 -22.68
C ARG A 74 2.10 -16.01 -22.47
N ARG A 75 2.60 -16.46 -21.32
CA ARG A 75 2.69 -17.88 -20.98
C ARG A 75 1.30 -18.50 -20.85
N LEU A 76 0.41 -17.89 -20.08
CA LEU A 76 -0.97 -18.37 -19.90
C LEU A 76 -1.72 -18.51 -21.23
N VAL A 77 -1.59 -17.51 -22.12
CA VAL A 77 -2.22 -17.55 -23.45
C VAL A 77 -1.63 -18.64 -24.33
N SER A 78 -0.34 -18.95 -24.18
CA SER A 78 0.32 -20.01 -24.95
C SER A 78 -0.06 -21.42 -24.46
N GLU A 79 -0.40 -21.55 -23.17
CA GLU A 79 -0.81 -22.81 -22.54
C GLU A 79 -2.31 -23.10 -22.70
N SER A 80 -3.14 -22.07 -22.94
CA SER A 80 -4.57 -22.24 -23.23
C SER A 80 -4.77 -22.72 -24.68
N ASN A 81 -5.33 -23.91 -24.88
CA ASN A 81 -5.68 -24.43 -26.22
C ASN A 81 -6.71 -23.51 -26.91
N ASP A 82 -6.54 -23.29 -28.22
CA ASP A 82 -7.25 -22.35 -29.13
C ASP A 82 -8.80 -22.54 -29.28
N ALA A 83 -9.45 -23.32 -28.42
CA ALA A 83 -10.89 -23.56 -28.51
C ALA A 83 -11.69 -22.53 -27.70
N ASP A 84 -12.26 -21.55 -28.41
CA ASP A 84 -13.16 -20.48 -27.94
C ASP A 84 -12.56 -19.46 -26.95
N ILE A 85 -13.21 -18.28 -26.89
CA ILE A 85 -12.84 -17.10 -26.10
C ILE A 85 -12.33 -17.55 -24.72
N SER A 86 -11.00 -17.56 -24.57
CA SER A 86 -10.33 -18.20 -23.44
C SER A 86 -10.59 -17.35 -22.20
N VAL A 87 -11.54 -17.79 -21.37
CA VAL A 87 -11.69 -17.28 -20.02
C VAL A 87 -10.54 -17.88 -19.21
N ILE A 88 -9.57 -17.04 -18.86
CA ILE A 88 -8.42 -17.44 -18.06
C ILE A 88 -8.56 -16.81 -16.68
N GLU A 89 -8.59 -17.67 -15.66
CA GLU A 89 -8.60 -17.23 -14.27
C GLU A 89 -7.17 -16.94 -13.80
N ILE A 90 -6.97 -15.79 -13.18
CA ILE A 90 -5.71 -15.41 -12.54
C ILE A 90 -5.98 -15.16 -11.06
N SER A 91 -5.53 -16.09 -10.23
CA SER A 91 -5.62 -16.02 -8.77
C SER A 91 -4.45 -15.24 -8.18
N ASP A 92 -4.61 -14.79 -6.93
CA ASP A 92 -3.54 -14.22 -6.10
C ASP A 92 -2.79 -12.99 -6.66
N ILE A 93 -3.44 -12.22 -7.55
CA ILE A 93 -2.89 -10.93 -8.00
C ILE A 93 -2.72 -9.99 -6.79
N PRO A 94 -1.51 -9.47 -6.55
CA PRO A 94 -1.28 -8.49 -5.48
C PRO A 94 -2.05 -7.20 -5.78
N GLY A 95 -2.89 -6.77 -4.84
CA GLY A 95 -3.78 -5.62 -5.01
C GLY A 95 -5.03 -5.91 -5.86
N GLY A 96 -5.26 -7.17 -6.25
CA GLY A 96 -6.50 -7.63 -6.89
C GLY A 96 -6.79 -7.02 -8.26
N SER A 97 -8.07 -6.99 -8.63
CA SER A 97 -8.55 -6.54 -9.93
C SER A 97 -8.23 -5.07 -10.24
N GLU A 98 -8.16 -4.22 -9.22
CA GLU A 98 -7.84 -2.79 -9.35
C GLU A 98 -6.38 -2.60 -9.76
N ALA A 99 -5.46 -3.38 -9.15
CA ALA A 99 -4.06 -3.42 -9.56
C ALA A 99 -3.90 -3.90 -11.00
N PHE A 100 -4.64 -4.94 -11.36
CA PHE A 100 -4.66 -5.46 -12.71
C PHE A 100 -5.19 -4.44 -13.72
N GLU A 101 -6.24 -3.68 -13.40
CA GLU A 101 -6.77 -2.63 -14.28
C GLU A 101 -5.67 -1.62 -14.64
N LEU A 102 -4.84 -1.20 -13.68
CA LEU A 102 -3.71 -0.29 -13.93
C LEU A 102 -2.65 -0.94 -14.83
N ALA A 103 -2.32 -2.21 -14.59
CA ALA A 103 -1.40 -2.96 -15.45
C ALA A 103 -1.96 -3.13 -16.88
N ALA A 104 -3.25 -3.41 -17.03
CA ALA A 104 -3.92 -3.49 -18.32
C ALA A 104 -3.90 -2.14 -19.04
N LYS A 105 -4.24 -1.04 -18.37
CA LYS A 105 -4.11 0.32 -18.95
C LYS A 105 -2.70 0.57 -19.46
N PHE A 106 -1.67 0.17 -18.71
CA PHE A 106 -0.28 0.26 -19.15
C PHE A 106 -0.02 -0.55 -20.43
N CYS A 107 -0.50 -1.79 -20.50
CA CYS A 107 -0.39 -2.64 -21.69
C CYS A 107 -0.98 -1.98 -22.94
N TYR A 108 -2.13 -1.32 -22.78
CA TYR A 108 -2.82 -0.59 -23.84
C TYR A 108 -2.22 0.79 -24.16
N GLY A 109 -1.16 1.21 -23.45
CA GLY A 109 -0.55 2.51 -23.65
C GLY A 109 -1.40 3.68 -23.14
N ILE A 110 -2.37 3.39 -22.27
CA ILE A 110 -3.18 4.41 -21.61
C ILE A 110 -2.35 5.04 -20.50
N ASN A 111 -2.25 6.36 -20.54
CA ASN A 111 -1.55 7.11 -19.52
C ASN A 111 -2.35 7.16 -18.22
N PHE A 112 -1.67 6.89 -17.11
CA PHE A 112 -2.14 7.17 -15.77
C PHE A 112 -0.95 7.68 -14.94
N GLU A 113 -1.25 8.38 -13.86
CA GLU A 113 -0.22 8.93 -12.98
C GLU A 113 0.34 7.85 -12.06
N ILE A 114 1.68 7.73 -12.03
CA ILE A 114 2.39 6.97 -11.00
C ILE A 114 2.64 7.91 -9.83
N SER A 115 2.15 7.53 -8.65
CA SER A 115 2.20 8.34 -7.43
C SER A 115 2.64 7.51 -6.23
N THR A 116 2.93 8.16 -5.11
CA THR A 116 3.25 7.49 -3.84
C THR A 116 2.11 6.63 -3.31
N GLU A 117 0.87 6.90 -3.73
CA GLU A 117 -0.32 6.17 -3.29
C GLU A 117 -0.48 4.83 -4.00
N ASN A 118 -0.06 4.74 -5.27
CA ASN A 118 -0.26 3.55 -6.09
C ASN A 118 1.03 2.77 -6.40
N ILE A 119 2.21 3.34 -6.12
CA ILE A 119 3.49 2.75 -6.49
C ILE A 119 3.73 1.36 -5.90
N ALA A 120 3.27 1.12 -4.65
CA ALA A 120 3.43 -0.18 -4.01
C ALA A 120 2.67 -1.27 -4.77
N VAL A 121 1.41 -0.99 -5.11
CA VAL A 121 0.54 -1.86 -5.89
C VAL A 121 1.11 -2.09 -7.28
N LEU A 122 1.49 -1.03 -7.98
CA LEU A 122 2.08 -1.10 -9.32
C LEU A 122 3.35 -1.93 -9.35
N ARG A 123 4.26 -1.74 -8.38
CA ARG A 123 5.51 -2.51 -8.32
C ARG A 123 5.26 -4.00 -8.10
N CYS A 124 4.31 -4.34 -7.23
CA CYS A 124 3.97 -5.72 -6.92
C CYS A 124 3.26 -6.42 -8.08
N VAL A 125 2.25 -5.78 -8.69
CA VAL A 125 1.52 -6.37 -9.83
C VAL A 125 2.40 -6.46 -11.07
N ALA A 126 3.30 -5.50 -11.30
CA ALA A 126 4.25 -5.56 -12.40
C ALA A 126 5.24 -6.72 -12.27
N GLU A 127 5.71 -7.01 -11.04
CA GLU A 127 6.52 -8.21 -10.78
C GLU A 127 5.73 -9.48 -11.07
N PHE A 128 4.53 -9.59 -10.49
CA PHE A 128 3.67 -10.75 -10.62
C PHE A 128 3.36 -11.09 -12.08
N LEU A 129 3.04 -10.06 -12.87
CA LEU A 129 2.72 -10.19 -14.29
C LEU A 129 3.97 -10.28 -15.19
N GLU A 130 5.17 -10.30 -14.61
CA GLU A 130 6.45 -10.37 -15.32
C GLU A 130 6.57 -9.26 -16.38
N MET A 131 6.25 -8.02 -16.00
CA MET A 131 6.28 -6.85 -16.88
C MET A 131 7.67 -6.22 -16.92
N THR A 132 8.65 -6.98 -17.42
CA THR A 132 10.08 -6.66 -17.44
C THR A 132 10.56 -6.13 -18.82
N GLU A 133 11.81 -5.68 -18.87
CA GLU A 133 12.48 -5.26 -20.13
C GLU A 133 12.63 -6.40 -21.15
N ASP A 134 12.47 -7.66 -20.75
CA ASP A 134 12.49 -8.80 -21.67
C ASP A 134 11.30 -8.79 -22.65
N TYR A 135 10.23 -8.08 -22.30
CA TYR A 135 9.00 -8.00 -23.09
C TYR A 135 8.81 -6.66 -23.80
N ALA A 136 9.18 -5.55 -23.15
CA ALA A 136 9.05 -4.22 -23.73
C ALA A 136 10.08 -3.24 -23.15
N VAL A 137 10.58 -2.31 -23.96
CA VAL A 137 11.47 -1.25 -23.48
C VAL A 137 10.71 -0.29 -22.58
N GLY A 138 11.26 0.00 -21.40
CA GLY A 138 10.63 0.89 -20.41
C GLY A 138 9.36 0.30 -19.82
N ASN A 139 9.36 -1.01 -19.55
CA ASN A 139 8.21 -1.73 -19.01
C ASN A 139 7.92 -1.33 -17.55
N LEU A 140 6.80 -1.82 -17.01
CA LEU A 140 6.25 -1.32 -15.76
C LEU A 140 7.16 -1.60 -14.55
N VAL A 141 7.89 -2.73 -14.52
CA VAL A 141 8.87 -2.99 -13.45
C VAL A 141 9.95 -1.90 -13.43
N THR A 142 10.57 -1.59 -14.56
CA THR A 142 11.61 -0.57 -14.67
C THR A 142 11.11 0.81 -14.27
N ARG A 143 9.91 1.19 -14.72
CA ARG A 143 9.31 2.50 -14.41
C ARG A 143 8.98 2.65 -12.93
N THR A 144 8.42 1.60 -12.32
CA THR A 144 8.12 1.61 -10.89
C THR A 144 9.40 1.62 -10.05
N GLU A 145 10.44 0.88 -10.44
CA GLU A 145 11.75 0.94 -9.77
C GLU A 145 12.40 2.31 -9.83
N ALA A 146 12.35 2.98 -10.99
CA ALA A 146 12.83 4.36 -11.12
C ALA A 146 12.09 5.30 -10.17
N TYR A 147 10.75 5.27 -10.16
CA TYR A 147 9.95 6.11 -9.28
C TYR A 147 10.24 5.85 -7.79
N ILE A 148 10.37 4.57 -7.39
CA ILE A 148 10.71 4.22 -6.01
C ILE A 148 12.05 4.85 -5.60
N ASN A 149 13.07 4.70 -6.45
CA ASN A 149 14.42 5.18 -6.15
C ASN A 149 14.57 6.71 -6.20
N GLU A 150 13.89 7.35 -7.15
CA GLU A 150 14.07 8.77 -7.46
C GLU A 150 13.09 9.68 -6.72
N VAL A 151 11.92 9.15 -6.36
CA VAL A 151 10.83 9.92 -5.73
C VAL A 151 10.43 9.33 -4.39
N ALA A 152 9.92 8.10 -4.36
CA ALA A 152 9.26 7.58 -3.16
C ALA A 152 10.20 7.46 -1.95
N LEU A 153 11.45 7.04 -2.15
CA LEU A 153 12.44 6.87 -1.09
C LEU A 153 13.22 8.16 -0.74
N LYS A 154 12.75 9.34 -1.21
CA LYS A 154 13.42 10.63 -0.94
C LYS A 154 12.82 11.43 0.20
N SER A 155 11.61 11.10 0.64
CA SER A 155 10.95 11.77 1.75
C SER A 155 10.42 10.75 2.75
N LEU A 156 10.42 11.13 4.03
CA LEU A 156 9.95 10.26 5.10
C LEU A 156 8.45 9.96 4.95
N SER A 157 7.66 10.94 4.50
CA SER A 157 6.21 10.84 4.29
C SER A 157 5.92 9.78 3.24
N SER A 158 6.54 9.94 2.08
CA SER A 158 6.40 9.03 0.95
C SER A 158 6.83 7.60 1.33
N CYS A 159 7.93 7.45 2.08
CA CYS A 159 8.37 6.14 2.53
C CYS A 159 7.34 5.47 3.45
N VAL A 160 6.75 6.21 4.39
CA VAL A 160 5.74 5.67 5.31
C VAL A 160 4.44 5.34 4.56
N THR A 161 3.98 6.21 3.66
CA THR A 161 2.81 5.92 2.79
C THR A 161 3.01 4.63 2.00
N VAL A 162 4.17 4.45 1.36
CA VAL A 162 4.47 3.24 0.58
C VAL A 162 4.60 2.00 1.47
N LEU A 163 5.19 2.15 2.67
CA LEU A 163 5.28 1.05 3.63
C LEU A 163 3.90 0.60 4.12
N LEU A 164 3.02 1.55 4.45
CA LEU A 164 1.62 1.28 4.84
C LEU A 164 0.88 0.53 3.72
N ALA A 165 0.98 1.01 2.49
CA ALA A 165 0.35 0.35 1.34
C ALA A 165 0.92 -1.05 1.08
N SER A 166 2.18 -1.30 1.46
CA SER A 166 2.83 -2.61 1.27
C SER A 166 2.28 -3.70 2.19
N GLU A 167 1.61 -3.35 3.30
CA GLU A 167 1.10 -4.33 4.26
C GLU A 167 0.00 -5.23 3.67
N SER A 168 -0.82 -4.70 2.77
CA SER A 168 -1.87 -5.45 2.06
C SER A 168 -1.35 -6.21 0.83
N LEU A 169 -0.05 -6.12 0.53
CA LEU A 169 0.60 -6.68 -0.66
C LEU A 169 1.59 -7.79 -0.32
N LEU A 170 1.62 -8.24 0.93
CA LEU A 170 2.42 -9.37 1.35
C LEU A 170 1.87 -10.68 0.77
N PRO A 171 2.73 -11.63 0.34
CA PRO A 171 4.20 -11.64 0.47
C PRO A 171 4.95 -10.92 -0.66
N MET A 172 4.26 -10.50 -1.74
CA MET A 172 4.91 -9.94 -2.92
C MET A 172 5.76 -8.71 -2.60
N ALA A 173 5.29 -7.81 -1.74
CA ALA A 173 6.04 -6.61 -1.35
C ALA A 173 7.39 -6.92 -0.66
N GLU A 174 7.53 -8.06 0.01
CA GLU A 174 8.81 -8.53 0.55
C GLU A 174 9.70 -9.14 -0.53
N GLN A 175 9.11 -9.91 -1.46
CA GLN A 175 9.82 -10.52 -2.58
C GLN A 175 10.50 -9.45 -3.45
N VAL A 176 9.80 -8.35 -3.73
CA VAL A 176 10.36 -7.19 -4.46
C VAL A 176 11.23 -6.26 -3.59
N LYS A 177 11.45 -6.62 -2.32
CA LYS A 177 12.23 -5.85 -1.33
C LYS A 177 11.70 -4.43 -1.08
N LEU A 178 10.43 -4.18 -1.36
CA LEU A 178 9.83 -2.85 -1.17
C LEU A 178 9.79 -2.49 0.32
N VAL A 179 9.34 -3.44 1.15
CA VAL A 179 9.23 -3.26 2.61
C VAL A 179 10.58 -2.91 3.24
N SER A 180 11.62 -3.72 2.97
CA SER A 180 12.95 -3.49 3.54
C SER A 180 13.57 -2.17 3.09
N ARG A 181 13.41 -1.81 1.80
CA ARG A 181 13.87 -0.51 1.27
C ARG A 181 13.16 0.68 1.91
N CYS A 182 11.85 0.61 2.13
CA CYS A 182 11.11 1.66 2.83
C CYS A 182 11.56 1.80 4.28
N ILE A 183 11.70 0.69 5.02
CA ILE A 183 12.19 0.68 6.41
C ILE A 183 13.59 1.30 6.48
N ASP A 184 14.47 0.90 5.57
CA ASP A 184 15.81 1.45 5.47
C ASP A 184 15.77 2.96 5.15
N ALA A 185 14.97 3.42 4.19
CA ALA A 185 14.88 4.84 3.87
C ALA A 185 14.34 5.66 5.05
N ILE A 186 13.30 5.18 5.74
CA ILE A 186 12.74 5.79 6.96
C ILE A 186 13.83 5.96 8.01
N ALA A 187 14.57 4.89 8.30
CA ALA A 187 15.62 4.92 9.31
C ALA A 187 16.77 5.87 8.93
N TYR A 188 17.13 5.94 7.65
CA TYR A 188 18.14 6.89 7.16
C TYR A 188 17.69 8.35 7.36
N LEU A 189 16.50 8.67 6.86
CA LEU A 189 15.98 10.04 6.82
C LEU A 189 15.73 10.57 8.23
N ALA A 190 15.12 9.77 9.11
CA ALA A 190 14.91 10.15 10.50
C ALA A 190 16.23 10.40 11.26
N CYS A 191 17.26 9.57 11.03
CA CYS A 191 18.57 9.80 11.65
C CYS A 191 19.25 11.05 11.10
N LYS A 192 19.17 11.31 9.80
CA LYS A 192 19.77 12.48 9.16
C LYS A 192 19.19 13.78 9.72
N ASP A 193 17.87 13.88 9.81
CA ASP A 193 17.17 15.09 10.28
C ASP A 193 17.40 15.35 11.78
N SER A 194 17.58 14.29 12.57
CA SER A 194 17.91 14.39 13.99
C SER A 194 19.30 15.00 14.24
N GLN A 195 20.26 14.78 13.32
CA GLN A 195 21.62 15.30 13.44
C GLN A 195 21.73 16.75 12.97
N SER A 196 21.02 17.15 11.92
CA SER A 196 20.99 18.56 11.48
C SER A 196 20.36 19.48 12.53
N SER A 197 19.37 18.99 13.27
CA SER A 197 18.70 19.72 14.35
C SER A 197 19.59 19.89 15.59
N GLY A 198 20.68 19.12 15.71
CA GLY A 198 21.62 19.18 16.83
C GLY A 198 22.81 20.12 16.63
N ILE A 199 23.13 20.52 15.39
CA ILE A 199 24.34 21.29 15.07
C ILE A 199 24.17 22.80 15.33
N ASN A 200 22.95 23.35 15.30
CA ASN A 200 22.72 24.79 15.54
C ASN A 200 22.63 25.20 17.03
N ARG A 201 23.14 24.38 17.97
CA ARG A 201 23.07 24.68 19.42
C ARG A 201 24.42 24.85 20.11
N MET A 202 25.53 24.92 19.37
CA MET A 202 26.86 25.06 19.97
C MET A 202 27.68 26.16 19.28
N GLU A 203 27.15 27.38 19.20
CA GLU A 203 28.00 28.59 19.14
C GLU A 203 27.16 29.83 19.49
N GLY A 204 27.37 30.36 20.69
CA GLY A 204 26.74 31.61 21.12
C GLY A 204 26.60 31.78 22.63
N GLY A 205 27.70 32.18 23.28
CA GLY A 205 27.71 33.17 24.37
C GLY A 205 26.97 32.88 25.69
N ILE A 206 27.76 32.80 26.76
CA ILE A 206 27.34 33.00 28.16
C ILE A 206 26.63 34.35 28.28
N GLU A 207 25.34 34.40 28.67
CA GLU A 207 24.78 35.47 29.52
C GLU A 207 23.60 34.94 30.37
N GLU A 208 23.65 35.28 31.66
CA GLU A 208 22.64 34.99 32.69
C GLU A 208 21.35 35.79 32.45
N GLY A 209 20.18 35.18 32.65
CA GLY A 209 18.93 35.95 32.77
C GLY A 209 17.64 35.19 32.49
N ASN A 210 16.89 34.91 33.56
CA ASN A 210 15.46 34.59 33.61
C ASN A 210 14.92 33.40 32.81
N SER A 211 14.66 32.35 33.58
CA SER A 211 13.77 31.23 33.34
C SER A 211 12.43 31.62 32.69
N LEU A 212 12.37 31.48 31.37
CA LEU A 212 11.17 31.10 30.66
C LEU A 212 11.53 29.83 29.92
N VAL A 213 11.20 28.69 30.52
CA VAL A 213 11.26 27.39 29.86
C VAL A 213 10.48 27.55 28.55
N PRO A 214 11.12 27.52 27.37
CA PRO A 214 10.35 27.34 26.16
C PRO A 214 9.73 25.98 26.36
N GLN A 215 8.40 25.90 26.40
CA GLN A 215 7.72 24.63 26.20
C GLN A 215 8.21 24.12 24.85
N GLN A 216 9.28 23.35 24.87
CA GLN A 216 9.59 22.39 23.83
C GLN A 216 8.41 21.44 23.92
N LYS A 217 7.33 21.75 23.20
CA LYS A 217 6.56 20.68 22.57
C LYS A 217 7.64 19.75 22.06
N PRO A 218 7.75 18.50 22.57
CA PRO A 218 8.54 17.55 21.84
C PRO A 218 7.92 17.65 20.46
N ILE A 219 8.75 17.99 19.47
CA ILE A 219 8.38 17.78 18.10
C ILE A 219 8.16 16.27 18.10
N VAL A 220 6.91 15.85 18.37
CA VAL A 220 6.41 14.56 17.96
C VAL A 220 6.52 14.73 16.49
N ASP A 221 7.66 14.28 15.99
CA ASP A 221 8.00 14.49 14.61
C ASP A 221 6.81 14.01 13.80
N TRP A 222 6.41 14.79 12.80
CA TRP A 222 5.23 14.52 11.99
C TRP A 222 5.19 13.06 11.46
N TRP A 223 6.34 12.40 11.33
CA TRP A 223 6.45 10.98 11.01
C TRP A 223 5.96 10.02 12.09
N ALA A 224 6.01 10.40 13.37
CA ALA A 224 5.58 9.57 14.48
C ALA A 224 4.06 9.26 14.41
N GLU A 225 3.26 10.21 13.93
CA GLU A 225 1.81 9.99 13.72
C GLU A 225 1.57 8.97 12.60
N ASP A 226 2.28 9.08 11.48
CA ASP A 226 2.11 8.14 10.37
C ASP A 226 2.61 6.73 10.72
N LEU A 227 3.72 6.63 11.46
CA LEU A 227 4.23 5.34 11.93
C LEU A 227 3.24 4.62 12.87
N THR A 228 2.36 5.34 13.55
CA THR A 228 1.34 4.71 14.40
C THR A 228 0.25 3.96 13.63
N MET A 229 0.17 4.16 12.33
CA MET A 229 -0.78 3.44 11.46
C MET A 229 -0.24 2.07 11.03
N LEU A 230 1.06 1.80 11.19
CA LEU A 230 1.68 0.54 10.81
C LEU A 230 1.24 -0.61 11.72
N ARG A 231 1.11 -1.82 11.16
CA ARG A 231 1.00 -3.05 11.97
C ARG A 231 2.22 -3.19 12.87
N ILE A 232 2.02 -3.84 14.02
CA ILE A 232 3.02 -3.93 15.08
C ILE A 232 4.36 -4.51 14.61
N ASP A 233 4.32 -5.47 13.68
CA ASP A 233 5.52 -6.07 13.11
C ASP A 233 6.31 -5.08 12.24
N MET A 234 5.63 -4.28 11.42
CA MET A 234 6.28 -3.25 10.60
C MET A 234 6.79 -2.10 11.45
N PHE A 235 5.98 -1.64 12.40
CA PHE A 235 6.37 -0.61 13.37
C PHE A 235 7.62 -1.01 14.14
N GLN A 236 7.65 -2.24 14.68
CA GLN A 236 8.81 -2.77 15.38
C GLN A 236 10.06 -2.81 14.49
N ARG A 237 9.94 -3.26 13.24
CA ARG A 237 11.07 -3.31 12.29
C ARG A 237 11.62 -1.92 11.99
N VAL A 238 10.76 -0.91 11.86
CA VAL A 238 11.17 0.50 11.69
C VAL A 238 12.00 0.97 12.90
N LEU A 239 11.52 0.75 14.12
CA LEU A 239 12.23 1.17 15.33
C LEU A 239 13.59 0.47 15.50
N ILE A 240 13.66 -0.82 15.17
CA ILE A 240 14.92 -1.58 15.17
C ILE A 240 15.89 -0.98 14.15
N ALA A 241 15.44 -0.71 12.92
CA ALA A 241 16.28 -0.13 11.88
C ALA A 241 16.77 1.28 12.25
N MET A 242 15.92 2.12 12.84
CA MET A 242 16.30 3.43 13.37
C MET A 242 17.38 3.31 14.45
N THR A 243 17.18 2.42 15.42
CA THR A 243 18.14 2.19 16.51
C THR A 243 19.47 1.69 15.98
N ALA A 244 19.46 0.75 15.02
CA ALA A 244 20.66 0.21 14.37
C ALA A 244 21.47 1.29 13.62
N ARG A 245 20.83 2.39 13.23
CA ARG A 245 21.47 3.54 12.57
C ARG A 245 21.84 4.68 13.50
N GLY A 246 21.73 4.46 14.80
CA GLY A 246 22.15 5.43 15.82
C GLY A 246 21.08 6.45 16.19
N PHE A 247 19.81 6.22 15.86
CA PHE A 247 18.73 7.03 16.41
C PHE A 247 18.71 6.91 17.94
N LYS A 248 18.60 8.04 18.64
CA LYS A 248 18.73 8.08 20.09
C LYS A 248 17.54 7.37 20.75
N GLN A 249 17.81 6.32 21.51
CA GLN A 249 16.76 5.46 22.10
C GLN A 249 15.76 6.23 22.98
N TYR A 250 16.23 7.22 23.75
CA TYR A 250 15.34 8.04 24.59
C TYR A 250 14.31 8.85 23.78
N ALA A 251 14.61 9.16 22.51
CA ALA A 251 13.73 9.89 21.62
C ALA A 251 12.62 9.00 21.00
N LEU A 252 12.73 7.67 21.13
CA LEU A 252 11.68 6.74 20.69
C LEU A 252 10.52 6.63 21.68
N GLY A 253 10.73 7.04 22.95
CA GLY A 253 9.74 6.95 24.03
C GLY A 253 8.39 7.60 23.69
N PRO A 254 8.36 8.85 23.19
CA PRO A 254 7.12 9.50 22.77
C PRO A 254 6.39 8.75 21.65
N THR A 255 7.09 8.26 20.63
CA THR A 255 6.50 7.50 19.53
C THR A 255 5.92 6.17 20.00
N LEU A 256 6.64 5.45 20.88
CA LEU A 256 6.14 4.22 21.51
C LEU A 256 4.87 4.46 22.34
N MET A 257 4.87 5.54 23.13
CA MET A 257 3.71 5.91 23.94
C MET A 257 2.51 6.28 23.05
N LEU A 258 2.74 7.03 21.96
CA LEU A 258 1.70 7.40 21.00
C LEU A 258 1.13 6.16 20.28
N TYR A 259 1.99 5.25 19.84
CA TYR A 259 1.59 3.98 19.23
C TYR A 259 0.69 3.19 20.19
N ALA A 260 1.16 2.96 21.41
CA ALA A 260 0.39 2.24 22.43
C ALA A 260 -0.96 2.90 22.72
N GLN A 261 -1.01 4.23 22.84
CA GLN A 261 -2.25 4.96 23.07
C GLN A 261 -3.27 4.76 21.93
N LYS A 262 -2.84 4.85 20.66
CA LYS A 262 -3.73 4.66 19.51
C LYS A 262 -4.18 3.20 19.36
N SER A 263 -3.26 2.25 19.49
CA SER A 263 -3.60 0.82 19.40
C SER A 263 -4.54 0.38 20.52
N LEU A 264 -4.37 0.89 21.75
CA LEU A 264 -5.25 0.58 22.88
C LEU A 264 -6.62 1.24 22.77
N ARG A 265 -6.71 2.46 22.23
CA ARG A 265 -8.00 3.11 21.96
C ARG A 265 -8.84 2.31 20.96
N GLY A 266 -8.21 1.86 19.87
CA GLY A 266 -8.87 1.00 18.88
C GLY A 266 -9.35 -0.34 19.49
N LEU A 267 -8.63 -0.88 20.49
CA LEU A 267 -9.09 -2.05 21.24
C LEU A 267 -10.31 -1.74 22.12
N THR A 268 -10.35 -0.59 22.81
CA THR A 268 -11.52 -0.21 23.62
C THR A 268 -12.76 0.08 22.77
N GLU A 269 -12.62 0.67 21.59
CA GLU A 269 -13.74 0.89 20.65
C GLU A 269 -14.29 -0.45 20.14
N GLN A 270 -13.41 -1.40 19.80
CA GLN A 270 -13.80 -2.76 19.41
C GLN A 270 -14.43 -3.58 20.55
N VAL A 271 -13.98 -3.41 21.79
CA VAL A 271 -14.48 -4.15 22.97
C VAL A 271 -15.77 -3.55 23.53
N LEU A 272 -15.98 -2.23 23.37
CA LEU A 272 -17.17 -1.53 23.85
C LEU A 272 -18.28 -1.41 22.79
N GLY A 273 -18.03 -1.81 21.54
CA GLY A 273 -19.04 -1.82 20.48
C GLY A 273 -19.61 -0.43 20.19
N VAL A 274 -18.73 0.58 20.13
CA VAL A 274 -19.05 1.94 19.68
C VAL A 274 -18.33 2.21 18.36
#